data_AF-A0A382VD68-F1
#
_entry.id   AF-A0A382VD68-F1
#
_cell.length_a   1.000
_cell.length_b   1.000
_cell.length_c   1.000
_cell.angle_alpha   90.00
_cell.angle_beta   90.00
_cell.angle_gamma   90.00
#
_symmetry.space_group_name_H-M   'P 1'
#
loop_
_entity.id
_entity.type
_entity.pdbx_description
1 polymer ?
#
loop_
_entity_poly.entity_id
_entity_poly.type
_entity_poly.pdbx_seq_one_letter_code
_entity_poly.pdbx_strand_id
1 'polypeptide(L)'
;VLGKTYRVLDTSYGYQERGVASWYGTKFHGRITSSGEPYDMYAMTAAHKSLPLPTYVRVRNLKNNRSIIVRVNDRGPFVDNRLIDLSYSAA
;
A
#
# COMPACT_ATOMS: atom_id res chain seq x y z
N VAL A 1 -5.44 -2.59 -15.24
CA VAL A 1 -6.72 -2.60 -14.47
C VAL A 1 -7.61 -1.50 -15.02
N LEU A 2 -8.86 -1.81 -15.40
CA LEU A 2 -9.82 -0.83 -15.96
C LEU A 2 -9.26 0.00 -17.14
N GLY A 3 -8.59 -0.66 -18.09
CA GLY A 3 -7.95 0.02 -19.24
C GLY A 3 -6.70 0.84 -18.92
N LYS A 4 -6.31 0.97 -17.64
CA LYS A 4 -5.07 1.63 -17.22
C LYS A 4 -3.95 0.61 -16.99
N THR A 5 -2.76 0.92 -17.50
CA THR A 5 -1.54 0.14 -17.28
C THR A 5 -0.69 0.80 -16.20
N TYR A 6 -0.34 0.05 -15.17
CA TYR A 6 0.57 0.46 -14.11
C TYR A 6 1.89 -0.29 -14.28
N ARG A 7 3.01 0.42 -14.18
CA ARG A 7 4.34 -0.17 -14.24
C ARG A 7 4.96 -0.20 -12.86
N VAL A 8 5.60 -1.31 -12.55
CA VAL A 8 6.44 -1.44 -11.35
C VAL A 8 7.74 -0.68 -11.61
N LEU A 9 8.19 0.07 -10.61
CA LEU A 9 9.49 0.74 -10.64
C LEU A 9 10.60 -0.31 -10.54
N ASP A 10 11.75 -0.07 -11.16
CA ASP A 10 12.89 -0.98 -11.06
C ASP A 10 13.48 -1.01 -9.63
N THR A 11 13.36 0.11 -8.91
CA THR A 11 13.85 0.26 -7.53
C THR A 11 12.94 1.19 -6.73
N SER A 12 12.90 0.98 -5.40
CA SER A 12 12.26 1.89 -4.44
C SER A 12 13.20 2.96 -3.89
N TYR A 13 14.47 2.95 -4.31
CA TYR A 13 15.47 3.90 -3.81
C TYR A 13 15.09 5.35 -4.13
N GLY A 14 15.13 6.22 -3.10
CA GLY A 14 14.79 7.63 -3.23
C GLY A 14 13.30 7.92 -3.48
N TYR A 15 12.43 6.89 -3.48
CA TYR A 15 11.01 7.09 -3.70
C TYR A 15 10.39 7.96 -2.60
N GLN A 16 9.79 9.07 -3.01
CA GLN A 16 9.05 9.96 -2.13
C GLN A 16 7.83 10.48 -2.90
N GLU A 17 6.65 10.28 -2.32
CA GLU A 17 5.41 10.80 -2.91
C GLU A 17 4.46 11.27 -1.80
N ARG A 18 3.66 12.29 -2.12
CA ARG A 18 2.60 12.81 -1.27
C ARG A 18 1.26 12.56 -1.95
N GLY A 19 0.35 11.89 -1.24
CA GLY A 19 -0.98 11.61 -1.77
C GLY A 19 -1.94 11.14 -0.70
N VAL A 20 -3.14 10.73 -1.12
CA VAL A 20 -4.18 10.25 -0.22
C VAL A 20 -3.89 8.81 0.17
N ALA A 21 -3.85 8.57 1.47
CA ALA A 21 -3.91 7.23 2.05
C ALA A 21 -5.36 6.87 2.37
N SER A 22 -5.70 5.60 2.18
CA SER A 22 -6.93 4.98 2.71
C SER A 22 -6.53 3.67 3.39
N TRP A 23 -7.50 2.89 3.84
CA TRP A 23 -7.29 1.50 4.22
C TRP A 23 -8.14 0.57 3.35
N TYR A 24 -7.70 -0.68 3.15
CA TYR A 24 -8.43 -1.64 2.33
C TYR A 24 -9.29 -2.58 3.18
N GLY A 25 -10.56 -2.70 2.78
CA GLY A 25 -11.67 -3.16 3.62
C GLY A 25 -11.57 -4.60 4.13
N THR A 26 -12.32 -4.86 5.20
CA THR A 26 -12.38 -6.16 5.92
C THR A 26 -12.68 -7.36 5.03
N LYS A 27 -13.47 -7.18 3.96
CA LYS A 27 -13.82 -8.25 3.00
C LYS A 27 -12.63 -8.92 2.30
N PHE A 28 -11.46 -8.28 2.32
CA PHE A 28 -10.25 -8.81 1.70
C PHE A 28 -9.46 -9.71 2.66
N HIS A 29 -9.73 -9.68 3.97
CA HIS A 29 -8.97 -10.45 4.95
C HIS A 29 -8.94 -11.94 4.58
N GLY A 30 -7.75 -12.55 4.66
CA GLY A 30 -7.49 -13.93 4.26
C GLY A 30 -7.34 -14.17 2.75
N ARG A 31 -7.62 -13.17 1.89
CA ARG A 31 -7.38 -13.30 0.44
C ARG A 31 -5.91 -13.15 0.11
N ILE A 32 -5.47 -13.83 -0.95
CA ILE A 32 -4.09 -13.77 -1.43
C ILE A 32 -3.79 -12.39 -2.02
N THR A 33 -2.74 -11.75 -1.50
CA THR A 33 -2.18 -10.50 -2.02
C THR A 33 -1.30 -10.76 -3.25
N SER A 34 -0.88 -9.70 -3.92
CA SER A 34 0.02 -9.78 -5.08
C SER A 34 1.41 -10.31 -4.76
N SER A 35 1.81 -10.34 -3.48
CA SER A 35 3.03 -11.01 -3.02
C SER A 35 2.86 -12.52 -2.77
N GLY A 36 1.62 -13.03 -2.84
CA GLY A 36 1.29 -14.44 -2.64
C GLY A 36 0.90 -14.82 -1.21
N GLU A 37 1.04 -13.92 -0.23
CA GLU A 37 0.62 -14.17 1.15
C GLU A 37 -0.85 -13.75 1.40
N PRO A 38 -1.55 -14.39 2.34
CA PRO A 38 -2.87 -13.93 2.78
C PRO A 38 -2.82 -12.54 3.40
N TYR A 39 -3.78 -11.69 3.06
CA TYR A 39 -3.95 -10.39 3.71
C TYR A 39 -4.39 -10.56 5.16
N ASP A 40 -3.57 -10.08 6.08
CA ASP A 40 -3.94 -9.82 7.47
C ASP A 40 -4.21 -8.32 7.71
N MET A 41 -5.45 -7.99 8.07
CA MET A 41 -5.86 -6.61 8.37
C MET A 41 -5.23 -6.06 9.65
N TYR A 42 -4.72 -6.94 10.50
CA TYR A 42 -4.06 -6.56 11.75
C TYR A 42 -2.54 -6.43 11.61
N ALA A 43 -1.96 -6.91 10.51
CA ALA A 43 -0.54 -6.78 10.22
C ALA A 43 -0.17 -5.38 9.71
N MET A 44 1.09 -4.94 9.86
CA MET A 44 1.58 -3.64 9.37
C MET A 44 1.92 -3.69 7.86
N THR A 45 0.89 -3.79 7.03
CA THR A 45 1.01 -3.97 5.57
C THR A 45 0.29 -2.89 4.77
N ALA A 46 0.59 -2.81 3.47
CA ALA A 46 -0.03 -1.85 2.56
C ALA A 46 -0.03 -2.33 1.09
N ALA A 47 -0.93 -1.76 0.29
CA ALA A 47 -0.96 -1.91 -1.16
C ALA A 47 -0.44 -0.64 -1.86
N HIS A 48 0.44 -0.83 -2.86
CA HIS A 48 0.96 0.26 -3.69
C HIS A 48 0.97 -0.10 -5.19
N LYS A 49 0.75 0.90 -6.05
CA LYS A 49 0.57 0.70 -7.51
C LYS A 49 1.86 0.24 -8.20
N SER A 50 2.99 0.84 -7.82
CA SER A 50 4.23 0.77 -8.60
C SER A 50 5.47 0.38 -7.80
N LEU A 51 5.41 0.28 -6.47
CA LEU A 51 6.60 -0.05 -5.69
C LEU A 51 6.93 -1.54 -5.86
N PRO A 52 8.22 -1.94 -5.98
CA PRO A 52 8.62 -3.35 -5.95
C PRO A 52 8.05 -4.06 -4.74
N LEU A 53 7.63 -5.33 -4.90
CA LEU A 53 7.24 -6.17 -3.76
C LEU A 53 8.38 -7.13 -3.43
N PRO A 54 8.68 -7.35 -2.13
CA PRO A 54 8.27 -6.50 -1.01
C PRO A 54 9.10 -5.20 -0.96
N THR A 55 8.53 -4.14 -0.40
CA THR A 55 9.27 -2.92 -0.01
C THR A 55 8.76 -2.43 1.33
N TYR A 56 9.61 -1.85 2.17
CA TYR A 56 9.18 -1.15 3.38
C TYR A 56 9.11 0.35 3.13
N VAL A 57 8.01 0.98 3.54
CA VAL A 57 7.84 2.44 3.39
C VAL A 57 7.50 3.08 4.72
N ARG A 58 8.04 4.28 4.94
CA ARG A 58 7.62 5.15 6.03
C ARG A 58 6.43 5.98 5.56
N VAL A 59 5.29 5.84 6.23
CA VAL A 59 4.10 6.65 5.97
C VAL A 59 3.96 7.67 7.09
N ARG A 60 3.92 8.95 6.74
CA ARG A 60 3.71 10.05 7.68
C ARG A 60 2.32 10.64 7.49
N ASN A 61 1.51 10.63 8.56
CA ASN A 61 0.24 11.32 8.56
C ASN A 61 0.48 12.82 8.77
N LEU A 62 0.19 13.61 7.73
CA LEU A 62 0.45 15.06 7.73
C LEU A 62 -0.44 15.85 8.70
N LYS A 63 -1.54 15.27 9.20
CA LYS A 63 -2.43 15.95 10.16
C LYS A 63 -1.87 15.95 11.57
N ASN A 64 -1.10 14.93 11.94
CA ASN A 64 -0.63 14.74 13.33
C ASN A 64 0.88 14.45 13.43
N ASN A 65 1.60 14.46 12.30
CA ASN A 65 3.03 14.16 12.18
C ASN A 65 3.47 12.77 12.67
N ARG A 66 2.54 11.88 13.01
CA ARG A 66 2.87 10.50 13.37
C ARG A 66 3.31 9.75 12.12
N SER A 67 4.25 8.84 12.31
CA SER A 67 4.78 8.01 11.24
C SER A 67 4.78 6.55 11.64
N ILE A 68 4.55 5.70 10.66
CA ILE A 68 4.64 4.25 10.78
C ILE A 68 5.52 3.70 9.68
N ILE A 69 6.00 2.46 9.86
CA ILE A 69 6.64 1.69 8.81
C ILE A 69 5.71 0.54 8.47
N VAL A 70 5.43 0.37 7.19
CA VAL A 70 4.59 -0.72 6.67
C VAL A 70 5.33 -1.47 5.57
N ARG A 71 5.04 -2.77 5.45
CA ARG A 71 5.49 -3.57 4.33
C ARG A 71 4.47 -3.48 3.20
N VAL A 72 4.90 -3.02 2.04
CA VAL A 72 4.13 -3.11 0.80
C VAL A 72 4.19 -4.57 0.33
N ASN A 73 3.04 -5.23 0.38
CA ASN A 73 2.86 -6.64 0.01
C ASN A 73 1.79 -6.86 -1.07
N ASP A 74 1.08 -5.81 -1.46
CA ASP A 74 0.00 -5.92 -2.43
C ASP A 74 0.01 -4.79 -3.48
N ARG A 75 -0.80 -4.97 -4.52
CA ARG A 75 -0.98 -4.03 -5.64
C ARG A 75 -2.30 -3.29 -5.52
N GLY A 76 -2.26 -2.01 -5.86
CA GLY A 76 -3.37 -1.08 -5.74
C GLY A 76 -2.95 0.15 -4.93
N PRO A 77 -3.88 1.00 -4.49
CA PRO A 77 -5.30 1.00 -4.84
C PRO A 77 -5.50 1.29 -6.33
N PHE A 78 -6.40 0.57 -6.99
CA PHE A 78 -6.81 0.89 -8.38
C PHE A 78 -8.00 1.84 -8.45
N VAL A 79 -8.14 2.67 -7.42
CA VAL A 79 -9.13 3.74 -7.35
C VAL A 79 -8.40 5.06 -7.54
N ASP A 80 -9.00 5.94 -8.32
CA ASP A 80 -8.42 7.23 -8.64
C ASP A 80 -8.19 8.07 -7.37
N ASN A 81 -7.16 8.91 -7.42
CA ASN A 81 -6.70 9.80 -6.35
C ASN A 81 -6.16 9.14 -5.06
N ARG A 82 -6.07 7.81 -4.98
CA ARG A 82 -5.40 7.13 -3.85
C ARG A 82 -3.98 6.69 -4.21
N LEU A 83 -3.06 6.97 -3.29
CA LEU A 83 -1.63 6.63 -3.42
C LEU A 83 -1.35 5.26 -2.79
N ILE A 84 -1.85 5.05 -1.58
CA ILE A 84 -1.56 3.87 -0.76
C ILE A 84 -2.80 3.45 0.02
N ASP A 85 -3.04 2.14 0.08
CA ASP A 85 -4.06 1.56 0.96
C ASP A 85 -3.34 0.80 2.09
N LEU A 86 -3.53 1.26 3.33
CA LEU A 86 -2.98 0.66 4.54
C LEU A 86 -3.86 -0.49 5.04
N SER A 87 -3.29 -1.41 5.81
CA SER A 87 -4.10 -2.31 6.63
C SER A 87 -4.86 -1.53 7.72
N TYR A 88 -5.84 -2.18 8.35
CA TYR A 88 -6.64 -1.55 9.40
C TYR A 88 -5.78 -1.08 10.57
N SER A 89 -4.85 -1.90 11.07
CA SER A 89 -3.94 -1.51 12.16
C SER A 89 -2.97 -0.38 11.80
N ALA A 90 -2.70 -0.17 10.52
CA ALA A 90 -1.77 0.86 10.05
C ALA A 90 -2.45 2.21 9.75
N ALA A 91 -3.78 2.30 9.75
CA ALA A 91 -4.53 3.48 9.30
C ALA A 91 -4.74 4.56 10.36
#